data_AF-A0A1F8H8E8-F1
#
_entry.id   AF-A0A1F8H8E8-F1
#
_cell.length_a   1.000
_cell.length_b   1.000
_cell.length_c   1.000
_cell.angle_alpha   90.00
_cell.angle_beta   90.00
_cell.angle_gamma   90.00
#
_symmetry.space_group_name_H-M   'P 1'
#
loop_
_entity.id
_entity.type
_entity.pdbx_description
1 polymer ?
#
loop_
_entity_poly.entity_id
_entity_poly.type
_entity_poly.pdbx_seq_one_letter_code
_entity_poly.pdbx_strand_id
1 'polypeptide(L)'
;MTNKLKNLGFGMFINIAKAADGGYQGVNLTIQSVFGIITGLACWFTRFALILMVVYIVFYGIKFMMAQGNETKFGEAKKSFTWGLVGVLVILGTYTIIATVANGLGADYTLIVPLRCGSY
;
A
#
# COMPACT_ATOMS: atom_id res chain seq x y z
N MET A 1 31.40 -7.77 18.70
CA MET A 1 29.96 -7.39 18.66
C MET A 1 29.52 -6.77 17.32
N THR A 2 30.42 -6.55 16.37
CA THR A 2 30.18 -5.88 15.07
C THR A 2 29.35 -6.68 14.05
N ASN A 3 29.23 -8.00 14.20
CA ASN A 3 28.53 -8.86 13.23
C ASN A 3 26.99 -8.85 13.38
N LYS A 4 26.45 -8.45 14.54
CA LYS A 4 24.99 -8.40 14.75
C LYS A 4 24.34 -7.14 14.14
N LEU A 5 25.03 -6.00 14.17
CA LEU A 5 24.57 -4.74 13.57
C LEU A 5 24.50 -4.81 12.04
N LYS A 6 25.44 -5.51 11.40
CA LYS A 6 25.45 -5.70 9.93
C LYS A 6 24.28 -6.57 9.44
N ASN A 7 23.87 -7.55 10.25
CA ASN A 7 22.75 -8.45 9.95
C ASN A 7 21.38 -7.80 10.23
N LEU A 8 21.30 -6.85 11.16
CA LEU A 8 20.10 -6.05 11.41
C LEU A 8 19.80 -5.08 10.25
N GLY A 9 20.82 -4.39 9.72
CA GLY A 9 20.64 -3.50 8.57
C GLY A 9 20.22 -4.25 7.31
N PHE A 10 20.95 -5.31 6.95
CA PHE A 10 20.65 -6.11 5.75
C PHE A 10 19.38 -6.97 5.90
N GLY A 11 19.12 -7.48 7.11
CA GLY A 11 17.92 -8.27 7.43
C GLY A 11 16.63 -7.46 7.34
N MET A 12 16.66 -6.15 7.61
CA MET A 12 15.51 -5.27 7.42
C MET A 12 15.13 -5.16 5.93
N PHE A 13 16.12 -4.96 5.05
CA PHE A 13 15.89 -4.93 3.59
C PHE A 13 15.51 -6.30 3.03
N ILE A 14 16.07 -7.39 3.55
CA ILE A 14 15.67 -8.75 3.16
C ILE A 14 14.23 -9.04 3.57
N ASN A 15 13.75 -8.60 4.73
CA ASN A 15 12.33 -8.79 5.09
C ASN A 15 11.39 -7.99 4.18
N ILE A 16 11.82 -6.81 3.70
CA ILE A 16 11.07 -6.03 2.69
C ILE A 16 11.12 -6.72 1.32
N ALA A 17 12.25 -7.31 0.93
CA ALA A 17 12.40 -8.07 -0.31
C ALA A 17 11.63 -9.40 -0.28
N LYS A 18 11.71 -10.17 0.81
CA LYS A 18 10.92 -11.40 1.01
C LYS A 18 9.43 -11.13 1.11
N ALA A 19 9.02 -9.91 1.45
CA ALA A 19 7.62 -9.52 1.28
C ALA A 19 7.27 -9.52 -0.21
N ALA A 20 8.12 -9.00 -1.10
CA ALA A 20 7.89 -8.97 -2.55
C ALA A 20 7.91 -10.34 -3.24
N ASP A 21 8.60 -11.34 -2.67
CA ASP A 21 8.77 -12.69 -3.25
C ASP A 21 7.59 -13.64 -2.97
N GLY A 22 6.35 -13.16 -3.09
CA GLY A 22 5.17 -14.04 -3.05
C GLY A 22 5.22 -15.02 -4.21
N GLY A 23 5.60 -16.26 -3.93
CA GLY A 23 5.96 -17.27 -4.93
C GLY A 23 4.92 -17.45 -6.04
N TYR A 24 5.34 -17.19 -7.27
CA TYR A 24 4.62 -17.62 -8.47
C TYR A 24 5.07 -19.04 -8.81
N GLN A 25 4.41 -20.04 -8.23
CA GLN A 25 4.51 -21.42 -8.71
C GLN A 25 3.66 -21.54 -9.97
N GLY A 26 4.19 -22.24 -10.99
CA GLY A 26 3.64 -22.31 -12.35
C GLY A 26 2.15 -22.68 -12.43
N VAL A 27 1.47 -22.10 -13.41
CA VAL A 27 0.00 -22.12 -13.57
C VAL A 27 -0.48 -23.42 -14.23
N ASN A 28 -1.30 -24.19 -13.51
CA ASN A 28 -2.18 -25.20 -14.09
C ASN A 28 -3.54 -24.54 -14.37
N LEU A 29 -4.13 -24.61 -15.57
CA LEU A 29 -5.37 -23.87 -15.91
C LEU A 29 -6.65 -24.53 -15.33
N THR A 30 -6.73 -24.61 -14.00
CA THR A 30 -7.95 -24.92 -13.25
C THR A 30 -8.55 -23.61 -12.71
N ILE A 31 -9.86 -23.58 -12.43
CA ILE A 31 -10.59 -22.39 -11.91
C ILE A 31 -9.86 -21.74 -10.72
N GLN A 32 -9.24 -22.55 -9.87
CA GLN A 32 -8.44 -22.12 -8.71
C GLN A 32 -7.26 -21.21 -9.08
N SER A 33 -6.64 -21.46 -10.22
CA SER A 33 -5.42 -20.78 -10.65
C SER A 33 -5.72 -19.41 -11.27
N VAL A 34 -6.92 -19.24 -11.83
CA VAL A 34 -7.42 -17.93 -12.28
C VAL A 34 -7.57 -17.00 -11.06
N PHE A 35 -8.13 -17.50 -9.96
CA PHE A 35 -8.21 -16.75 -8.71
C PHE A 35 -6.82 -16.46 -8.13
N GLY A 36 -5.87 -17.39 -8.24
CA GLY A 36 -4.46 -17.18 -7.83
C GLY A 36 -3.75 -16.05 -8.60
N ILE A 37 -3.96 -15.94 -9.92
CA ILE A 37 -3.36 -14.88 -10.73
C ILE A 37 -3.97 -13.51 -10.38
N ILE A 38 -5.30 -13.44 -10.24
CA ILE A 38 -6.00 -12.19 -9.90
C ILE A 38 -5.58 -11.69 -8.52
N THR A 39 -5.51 -12.59 -7.54
CA THR A 39 -5.09 -12.27 -6.17
C THR A 39 -3.61 -11.88 -6.11
N GLY A 40 -2.74 -12.56 -6.87
CA GLY A 40 -1.33 -12.19 -7.00
C GLY A 40 -1.13 -10.79 -7.61
N LEU A 41 -1.87 -10.47 -8.68
CA LEU A 41 -1.81 -9.15 -9.32
C LEU A 41 -2.35 -8.05 -8.39
N ALA A 42 -3.48 -8.28 -7.73
CA ALA A 42 -4.06 -7.34 -6.77
C ALA A 42 -3.10 -7.09 -5.59
N CYS A 43 -2.38 -8.12 -5.15
CA CYS A 43 -1.38 -8.01 -4.10
C CYS A 43 -0.20 -7.11 -4.49
N TRP A 44 0.34 -7.35 -5.69
CA TRP A 44 1.44 -6.57 -6.23
C TRP A 44 1.04 -5.10 -6.40
N PHE A 45 -0.16 -4.85 -6.94
CA PHE A 45 -0.69 -3.50 -7.10
C PHE A 45 -0.87 -2.79 -5.75
N THR A 46 -1.39 -3.49 -4.74
CA THR A 46 -1.58 -2.91 -3.39
C THR A 46 -0.27 -2.48 -2.76
N ARG A 47 0.78 -3.30 -2.89
CA ARG A 47 2.13 -2.96 -2.38
C ARG A 47 2.72 -1.75 -3.09
N PHE A 48 2.58 -1.71 -4.41
CA PHE A 48 3.05 -0.58 -5.21
C PHE A 48 2.29 0.71 -4.86
N ALA A 49 0.96 0.63 -4.69
CA ALA A 49 0.11 1.75 -4.30
C ALA A 49 0.52 2.35 -2.93
N LEU A 50 0.91 1.51 -1.96
CA LEU A 50 1.38 1.98 -0.66
C LEU A 50 2.70 2.75 -0.74
N ILE A 51 3.65 2.27 -1.54
CA ILE A 51 4.92 2.98 -1.76
C ILE A 51 4.66 4.33 -2.40
N LEU A 52 3.82 4.37 -3.45
CA LEU A 52 3.44 5.62 -4.10
C LEU A 52 2.72 6.58 -3.15
N MET A 53 1.82 6.10 -2.30
CA MET A 53 1.12 6.92 -1.31
C MET A 53 2.10 7.72 -0.44
N VAL A 54 3.13 7.05 0.10
CA VAL A 54 4.13 7.70 0.95
C VAL A 54 4.89 8.78 0.17
N VAL A 55 5.29 8.50 -1.07
CA VAL A 55 6.00 9.47 -1.94
C VAL A 55 5.12 10.71 -2.20
N TYR A 56 3.84 10.52 -2.52
CA TYR A 56 2.93 11.63 -2.78
C TYR A 56 2.67 12.49 -1.55
N ILE A 57 2.54 11.89 -0.36
CA ILE A 57 2.37 12.63 0.89
C ILE A 57 3.56 13.57 1.13
N VAL A 58 4.79 13.08 0.95
CA VAL A 58 6.00 13.89 1.09
C VAL A 58 6.06 15.00 0.04
N PHE A 59 5.75 14.68 -1.23
CA PHE A 59 5.77 15.65 -2.31
C PHE A 59 4.77 16.80 -2.09
N TYR A 60 3.54 16.49 -1.67
CA TYR A 60 2.54 17.51 -1.36
C TYR A 60 2.91 18.31 -0.10
N GLY A 61 3.50 17.66 0.91
CA GLY A 61 4.00 18.34 2.11
C GLY A 61 5.05 19.40 1.77
N ILE A 62 6.02 19.07 0.91
CA ILE A 62 7.04 20.02 0.45
C ILE A 62 6.43 21.14 -0.38
N LYS A 63 5.53 20.82 -1.32
CA LYS A 63 4.84 21.83 -2.15
C LYS A 63 4.02 22.82 -1.30
N PHE A 64 3.41 22.33 -0.21
CA PHE A 64 2.66 23.16 0.73
C PHE A 64 3.58 24.09 1.53
N MET A 65 4.73 23.61 2.01
CA MET A 65 5.72 24.43 2.71
C MET A 65 6.38 25.49 1.80
N MET A 66 6.53 25.21 0.50
CA MET A 66 7.12 26.16 -0.47
C MET A 66 6.15 27.26 -0.94
N ALA A 67 4.86 27.16 -0.64
CA ALA A 67 3.86 28.15 -1.06
C ALA A 67 3.81 29.42 -0.19
N GLN A 68 4.71 29.54 0.81
CA GLN A 68 4.77 30.66 1.75
C GLN A 68 4.77 32.02 1.02
N GLY A 69 3.66 32.76 1.14
CA GLY A 69 3.55 34.16 0.74
C GLY A 69 3.03 34.46 -0.67
N ASN A 70 2.71 33.46 -1.50
CA ASN A 70 2.13 33.69 -2.83
C ASN A 70 0.71 33.07 -2.91
N GLU A 71 -0.32 33.91 -2.96
CA GLU A 71 -1.74 33.51 -2.98
C GLU A 71 -2.06 32.52 -4.11
N THR A 72 -1.42 32.70 -5.27
CA THR A 72 -1.60 31.84 -6.44
C THR A 72 -1.05 30.43 -6.18
N LYS A 73 0.16 30.34 -5.59
CA LYS A 73 0.76 29.05 -5.21
C LYS A 73 0.04 28.40 -4.04
N PHE A 74 -0.54 29.19 -3.14
CA PHE A 74 -1.34 28.69 -2.04
C PHE A 74 -2.67 28.07 -2.51
N GLY A 75 -3.36 28.72 -3.45
CA GLY A 75 -4.57 28.19 -4.07
C GLY A 75 -4.30 26.86 -4.80
N GLU A 76 -3.19 26.79 -5.53
CA GLU A 76 -2.79 25.56 -6.23
C GLU A 76 -2.35 24.44 -5.27
N ALA A 77 -1.62 24.78 -4.20
CA ALA A 77 -1.24 23.83 -3.15
C ALA A 77 -2.47 23.27 -2.43
N LYS A 78 -3.46 24.11 -2.12
CA LYS A 78 -4.73 23.69 -1.52
C LYS A 78 -5.50 22.73 -2.44
N LYS A 79 -5.62 23.07 -3.73
CA LYS A 79 -6.24 22.18 -4.73
C LYS A 79 -5.51 20.85 -4.81
N SER A 80 -4.17 20.86 -4.85
CA SER A 80 -3.35 19.65 -4.89
C SER A 80 -3.52 18.80 -3.62
N PHE A 81 -3.59 19.45 -2.46
CA PHE A 81 -3.80 18.79 -1.17
C PHE A 81 -5.19 18.14 -1.08
N THR A 82 -6.25 18.82 -1.55
CA THR A 82 -7.59 18.24 -1.59
C THR A 82 -7.63 16.98 -2.44
N TRP A 83 -6.96 16.96 -3.60
CA TRP A 83 -6.84 15.75 -4.41
C TRP A 83 -6.09 14.63 -3.69
N GLY A 84 -5.02 14.95 -2.96
CA GLY A 84 -4.32 13.99 -2.09
C GLY A 84 -5.24 13.42 -1.00
N LEU A 85 -6.04 14.27 -0.35
CA LEU A 85 -6.99 13.87 0.68
C LEU A 85 -8.08 12.94 0.14
N VAL A 86 -8.59 13.21 -1.08
CA VAL A 86 -9.53 12.33 -1.77
C VAL A 86 -8.89 10.95 -2.02
N GLY A 87 -7.63 10.89 -2.44
CA GLY A 87 -6.92 9.63 -2.61
C GLY A 87 -6.84 8.81 -1.32
N VAL A 88 -6.52 9.44 -0.19
CA VAL A 88 -6.51 8.79 1.13
C VAL A 88 -7.91 8.30 1.52
N LEU A 89 -8.94 9.12 1.30
CA LEU A 89 -10.34 8.75 1.58
C LEU A 89 -10.81 7.54 0.77
N VAL A 90 -10.45 7.45 -0.51
CA VAL A 90 -10.83 6.31 -1.36
C VAL A 90 -10.18 5.02 -0.87
N ILE A 91 -8.91 5.07 -0.48
CA ILE A 91 -8.18 3.90 0.03
C ILE A 91 -8.82 3.43 1.35
N LEU A 92 -9.03 4.34 2.30
CA LEU A 92 -9.69 4.03 3.57
C LEU A 92 -11.14 3.54 3.39
N GLY A 93 -11.88 4.16 2.47
CA GLY A 93 -13.25 3.78 2.11
C GLY A 93 -13.33 2.37 1.53
N THR A 94 -12.39 2.01 0.66
CA THR A 94 -12.33 0.66 0.07
C THR A 94 -12.08 -0.39 1.14
N TYR A 95 -11.10 -0.17 2.03
CA TYR A 95 -10.77 -1.13 3.08
C TYR A 95 -11.86 -1.26 4.13
N THR A 96 -12.56 -0.17 4.47
CA THR A 96 -13.69 -0.22 5.39
C THR A 96 -14.86 -1.03 4.83
N ILE A 97 -15.16 -0.93 3.54
CA ILE A 97 -16.17 -1.77 2.88
C ILE A 97 -15.76 -3.24 2.93
N ILE A 98 -14.52 -3.57 2.55
CA ILE A 98 -14.00 -4.95 2.58
C ILE A 98 -14.09 -5.52 3.99
N ALA A 99 -13.61 -4.78 5.00
CA ALA A 99 -13.68 -5.21 6.39
C ALA A 99 -15.13 -5.44 6.84
N THR A 100 -16.06 -4.57 6.46
CA THR A 100 -17.47 -4.71 6.85
C THR A 100 -18.11 -5.98 6.28
N VAL A 101 -17.94 -6.22 4.97
CA VAL A 101 -18.46 -7.43 4.31
C VAL A 101 -17.86 -8.68 4.93
N ALA A 102 -16.56 -8.63 5.18
CA ALA A 102 -15.82 -9.81 5.55
C ALA A 102 -16.04 -10.16 7.05
N ASN A 103 -16.17 -9.17 7.94
CA ASN A 103 -16.66 -9.40 9.30
C ASN A 103 -18.09 -9.99 9.29
N GLY A 104 -18.94 -9.60 8.33
CA GLY A 104 -20.25 -10.22 8.12
C GLY A 104 -20.20 -11.70 7.71
N LEU A 105 -19.05 -12.17 7.20
CA LEU A 105 -18.80 -13.56 6.83
C LEU A 105 -18.06 -14.36 7.92
N GLY A 106 -17.84 -13.77 9.10
CA GLY A 106 -17.24 -14.45 10.26
C GLY A 106 -15.73 -14.60 10.23
N ALA A 107 -15.04 -13.77 9.44
CA ALA A 107 -13.59 -13.66 9.50
C ALA A 107 -13.21 -12.30 10.09
N ASP A 108 -12.32 -12.31 11.09
CA ASP A 108 -11.97 -11.13 11.86
C ASP A 108 -10.85 -10.33 11.18
N TYR A 109 -11.23 -9.38 10.33
CA TYR A 109 -10.28 -8.49 9.66
C TYR A 109 -10.25 -7.15 10.40
N THR A 110 -9.31 -7.00 11.33
CA THR A 110 -9.13 -5.78 12.13
C THR A 110 -7.95 -4.92 11.65
N LEU A 111 -7.43 -5.18 10.46
CA LEU A 111 -6.30 -4.43 9.89
C LEU A 111 -6.77 -3.69 8.64
N ILE A 112 -6.84 -2.36 8.76
CA ILE A 112 -7.17 -1.38 7.71
C ILE A 112 -6.29 -1.54 6.45
N VAL A 113 -5.19 -2.31 6.51
CA VAL A 113 -4.36 -2.64 5.35
C VAL A 113 -3.97 -4.12 5.38
N PRO A 114 -4.53 -4.97 4.49
CA PRO A 114 -4.07 -6.34 4.31
C PRO A 114 -2.75 -6.33 3.52
N LEU A 115 -1.64 -6.08 4.23
CA LEU A 115 -0.29 -6.19 3.67
C LEU A 115 0.13 -7.63 3.36
N ARG A 116 -0.67 -8.59 3.82
CA ARG A 116 -0.45 -10.03 3.67
C ARG A 116 -1.55 -10.59 2.79
N CYS A 117 -1.22 -10.81 1.53
CA CYS A 117 -2.06 -11.57 0.63
C CYS A 117 -1.83 -13.04 0.99
N GLY A 118 -2.87 -13.71 1.48
CA GLY A 118 -2.83 -15.14 1.75
C GLY A 118 -2.69 -15.89 0.43
N SER A 119 -1.67 -16.73 0.35
CA SER A 119 -1.49 -17.68 -0.75
C SER A 119 -2.63 -18.70 -0.70
N TYR A 120 -3.50 -18.68 -1.70
CA TYR A 120 -4.39 -19.81 -1.98
C TYR A 120 -3.62 -20.91 -2.72
#